data_AF-A0A9D5W5P4-F1
#
_entry.id   AF-A0A9D5W5P4-F1
#
_cell.length_a   1.000
_cell.length_b   1.000
_cell.length_c   1.000
_cell.angle_alpha   90.00
_cell.angle_beta   90.00
_cell.angle_gamma   90.00
#
_symmetry.space_group_name_H-M   'P 1'
#
loop_
_entity.id
_entity.type
_entity.pdbx_description
1 polymer ?
#
loop_
_entity_poly.entity_id
_entity_poly.type
_entity_poly.pdbx_seq_one_letter_code
_entity_poly.pdbx_strand_id
1 'polypeptide(L)'
;MTPFEWMLVIVSLPELALLGLLIAFFWRLRKSEALLDQLQQNQGALLNKLHFNAELEQEIVASFEKRQKELALLDERLEMRKRELQKIISLAEEYCRSPRFLRHIIIQGRNSGKSIEELAKSAGLTIDEVELILERPED
;
A
#
# COMPACT_ATOMS: atom_id res chain seq x y z
N MET A 1 -3.68 91.20 3.95
CA MET A 1 -2.33 90.64 3.74
C MET A 1 -1.50 91.64 2.98
N THR A 2 -0.31 91.96 3.49
CA THR A 2 0.63 92.82 2.77
C THR A 2 1.18 92.09 1.53
N PRO A 3 1.61 92.80 0.46
CA PRO A 3 2.18 92.16 -0.74
C PRO A 3 3.42 91.29 -0.41
N PHE A 4 4.12 91.60 0.68
CA PHE A 4 5.23 90.82 1.20
C PHE A 4 4.80 89.44 1.75
N GLU A 5 3.66 89.34 2.43
CA GLU A 5 3.11 88.06 2.90
C GLU A 5 2.76 87.14 1.74
N TRP A 6 2.19 87.67 0.66
CA TRP A 6 1.90 86.88 -0.55
C TRP A 6 3.16 86.34 -1.24
N MET A 7 4.23 87.13 -1.26
CA MET A 7 5.51 86.69 -1.82
C MET A 7 6.11 85.52 -1.01
N LEU A 8 6.04 85.59 0.33
CA LEU A 8 6.50 84.51 1.21
C LEU A 8 5.72 83.21 0.99
N VAL A 9 4.40 83.30 0.86
CA VAL A 9 3.55 82.12 0.62
C VAL A 9 3.85 81.46 -0.72
N ILE A 10 4.04 82.25 -1.79
CA ILE A 10 4.35 81.72 -3.13
C ILE A 10 5.72 81.03 -3.15
N VAL A 11 6.70 81.57 -2.41
CA VAL A 11 8.05 80.99 -2.32
C VAL A 11 8.09 79.73 -1.43
N SER A 12 7.29 79.66 -0.36
CA SER A 12 7.28 78.47 0.53
C SER A 12 6.41 77.32 0.01
N LEU A 13 5.49 77.59 -0.92
CA LEU A 13 4.62 76.58 -1.52
C LEU A 13 5.39 75.42 -2.21
N PRO A 14 6.41 75.68 -3.06
CA PRO A 14 7.21 74.62 -3.65
C PRO A 14 8.04 73.85 -2.61
N GLU A 15 8.52 74.50 -1.54
CA GLU A 15 9.23 73.81 -0.46
C GLU A 15 8.32 72.80 0.25
N LEU A 16 7.08 73.19 0.57
CA LEU A 16 6.08 72.29 1.14
C LEU A 16 5.71 71.15 0.18
N ALA A 17 5.59 71.45 -1.11
CA ALA A 17 5.32 70.44 -2.13
C ALA A 17 6.46 69.42 -2.25
N LEU A 18 7.72 69.87 -2.22
CA LEU A 18 8.90 69.00 -2.25
C LEU A 18 8.99 68.13 -0.99
N LEU A 19 8.67 68.69 0.18
CA LEU A 19 8.64 67.96 1.44
C LEU A 19 7.55 66.87 1.42
N GLY A 20 6.35 67.20 0.91
CA GLY A 20 5.28 66.23 0.69
C GLY A 20 5.68 65.11 -0.27
N LEU A 21 6.38 65.45 -1.35
CA LEU A 21 6.87 64.48 -2.33
C LEU A 21 7.91 63.54 -1.72
N LEU A 22 8.84 64.06 -0.90
CA LEU A 22 9.81 63.25 -0.16
C LEU A 22 9.14 62.26 0.78
N ILE A 23 8.12 62.70 1.55
CA ILE A 23 7.36 61.82 2.46
C ILE A 23 6.64 60.73 1.66
N ALA A 24 5.99 61.09 0.56
CA ALA A 24 5.31 60.13 -0.31
C ALA A 24 6.30 59.11 -0.92
N PHE A 25 7.47 59.56 -1.35
CA PHE A 25 8.54 58.68 -1.84
C PHE A 25 9.04 57.73 -0.76
N PHE A 26 9.27 58.25 0.46
CA PHE A 26 9.73 57.45 1.58
C PHE A 26 8.74 56.33 1.94
N TRP A 27 7.43 56.64 1.98
CA TRP A 27 6.39 55.63 2.21
C TRP A 27 6.29 54.61 1.08
N ARG A 28 6.43 55.05 -0.17
CA ARG A 28 6.42 54.15 -1.33
C ARG A 28 7.60 53.17 -1.28
N LEU A 29 8.80 53.65 -0.94
CA LEU A 29 10.01 52.84 -0.83
C LEU A 29 9.86 51.78 0.27
N ARG A 30 9.44 52.19 1.46
CA ARG A 30 9.25 51.31 2.62
C ARG A 30 8.23 50.20 2.36
N LYS A 31 7.16 50.51 1.61
CA LYS A 31 6.17 49.51 1.18
C LYS A 31 6.78 48.52 0.19
N SER A 32 7.66 48.97 -0.70
CA SER A 32 8.34 48.12 -1.67
C SER A 32 9.33 47.16 -0.99
N GLU A 33 10.05 47.61 0.03
CA GLU A 33 10.96 46.77 0.82
C GLU A 33 10.21 45.68 1.58
N ALA A 34 9.11 46.03 2.24
CA ALA A 34 8.29 45.07 2.98
C ALA A 34 7.70 43.97 2.09
N LEU A 35 7.32 44.29 0.85
CA LEU A 35 6.80 43.32 -0.11
C LEU A 35 7.89 42.39 -0.63
N LEU A 36 9.10 42.90 -0.87
CA LEU A 36 10.24 42.09 -1.30
C LEU A 36 10.66 41.10 -0.21
N ASP A 37 10.70 41.54 1.04
CA ASP A 37 11.09 40.69 2.17
C ASP A 37 10.06 39.55 2.37
N GLN A 38 8.75 39.85 2.23
CA GLN A 38 7.70 38.82 2.26
C GLN A 38 7.81 37.83 1.09
N LEU A 39 8.11 38.29 -0.12
CA LEU A 39 8.30 37.41 -1.27
C LEU A 39 9.53 36.51 -1.10
N GLN A 40 10.63 37.06 -0.58
CA GLN A 40 11.86 36.30 -0.34
C GLN A 40 11.67 35.23 0.74
N GLN A 41 10.95 35.55 1.83
CA GLN A 41 10.60 34.57 2.87
C GLN A 41 9.70 33.45 2.33
N ASN A 42 8.70 33.79 1.50
CA ASN A 42 7.83 32.79 0.87
C ASN A 42 8.58 31.87 -0.09
N GLN A 43 9.52 32.42 -0.88
CA GLN A 43 10.36 31.61 -1.77
C GLN A 43 11.26 30.64 -0.98
N GLY A 44 11.86 31.09 0.12
CA GLY A 44 12.66 30.22 0.99
C GLY A 44 11.82 29.09 1.61
N ALA A 45 10.61 29.39 2.07
CA ALA A 45 9.71 28.39 2.62
C ALA A 45 9.25 27.36 1.57
N LEU A 46 9.00 27.80 0.32
CA LEU A 46 8.64 26.91 -0.78
C LEU A 46 9.81 26.02 -1.21
N LEU A 47 11.03 26.57 -1.31
CA LEU A 47 12.23 25.80 -1.63
C LEU A 47 12.51 24.70 -0.59
N ASN A 48 12.39 25.02 0.70
CA ASN A 48 12.57 24.03 1.76
C ASN A 48 11.54 22.89 1.68
N LYS A 49 10.27 23.21 1.37
CA LYS A 49 9.24 22.19 1.17
C LYS A 49 9.51 21.31 -0.05
N LEU A 50 10.00 21.89 -1.15
CA LEU A 50 10.36 21.12 -2.34
C LEU A 50 11.54 20.19 -2.09
N HIS A 51 12.59 20.67 -1.42
CA HIS A 51 13.72 19.83 -1.03
C HIS A 51 13.29 18.66 -0.14
N PHE A 52 12.51 18.95 0.91
CA PHE A 52 12.01 17.91 1.81
C PHE A 52 11.12 16.88 1.11
N ASN A 53 10.23 17.33 0.22
CA ASN A 53 9.40 16.41 -0.56
C ASN A 53 10.22 15.57 -1.54
N ALA A 54 11.24 16.14 -2.19
CA ALA A 54 12.10 15.40 -3.09
C ALA A 54 12.94 14.33 -2.36
N GLU A 55 13.43 14.64 -1.16
CA GLU A 55 14.11 13.68 -0.29
C GLU A 55 13.15 12.54 0.12
N LEU A 56 11.93 12.87 0.53
CA LEU A 56 10.91 11.86 0.86
C LEU A 56 10.53 10.99 -0.34
N GLU A 57 10.34 11.58 -1.52
CA GLU A 57 10.04 10.82 -2.74
C GLU A 57 11.16 9.82 -3.05
N GLN A 58 12.42 10.23 -2.89
CA GLN A 58 13.56 9.35 -3.12
C GLN A 58 13.61 8.19 -2.11
N GLU A 59 13.38 8.46 -0.83
CA GLU A 59 13.30 7.41 0.21
C GLU A 59 12.14 6.45 -0.04
N ILE A 60 10.97 6.99 -0.41
CA ILE A 60 9.76 6.23 -0.69
C ILE A 60 9.98 5.31 -1.89
N VAL A 61 10.51 5.84 -3.01
CA VAL A 61 10.79 5.07 -4.23
C VAL A 61 11.78 3.95 -3.96
N ALA A 62 12.87 4.23 -3.22
CA ALA A 62 13.85 3.21 -2.84
C ALA A 62 13.24 2.09 -1.99
N SER A 63 12.35 2.44 -1.04
CA SER A 63 11.66 1.45 -0.20
C SER A 63 10.66 0.60 -1.00
N PHE A 64 9.99 1.19 -2.00
CA PHE A 64 9.01 0.51 -2.83
C PHE A 64 9.65 -0.53 -3.75
N GLU A 65 10.78 -0.20 -4.38
CA GLU A 65 11.48 -1.16 -5.25
C GLU A 65 11.93 -2.39 -4.47
N LYS A 66 12.49 -2.19 -3.26
CA LYS A 66 12.87 -3.29 -2.37
C LYS A 66 11.67 -4.14 -1.97
N ARG A 67 10.56 -3.52 -1.56
CA ARG A 67 9.33 -4.25 -1.20
C ARG A 67 8.72 -5.00 -2.37
N GLN A 68 8.74 -4.46 -3.58
CA GLN A 68 8.25 -5.17 -4.76
C GLN A 68 9.10 -6.41 -5.06
N LYS A 69 10.43 -6.33 -4.93
CA LYS A 69 11.31 -7.50 -5.09
C LYS A 69 11.04 -8.57 -4.02
N GLU A 70 10.86 -8.14 -2.76
CA GLU A 70 10.50 -9.05 -1.66
C GLU A 70 9.13 -9.72 -1.88
N LEU A 71 8.12 -8.95 -2.34
CA LEU A 71 6.79 -9.46 -2.65
C LEU A 71 6.81 -10.45 -3.81
N ALA A 72 7.55 -10.16 -4.88
CA ALA A 72 7.67 -11.06 -6.03
C ALA A 72 8.31 -12.40 -5.62
N LEU A 73 9.34 -12.36 -4.78
CA LEU A 73 10.00 -13.56 -4.26
C LEU A 73 9.08 -14.35 -3.33
N LEU A 74 8.29 -13.67 -2.50
CA LEU A 74 7.31 -14.31 -1.63
C LEU A 74 6.21 -15.01 -2.45
N ASP A 75 5.72 -14.36 -3.51
CA ASP A 75 4.71 -14.92 -4.40
C ASP A 75 5.22 -16.18 -5.10
N GLU A 76 6.46 -16.17 -5.60
CA GLU A 76 7.09 -17.35 -6.20
C GLU A 76 7.17 -18.52 -5.21
N ARG A 77 7.54 -18.24 -3.95
CA ARG A 77 7.57 -19.26 -2.88
C ARG A 77 6.18 -19.79 -2.57
N LEU A 78 5.16 -18.93 -2.53
CA LEU A 78 3.78 -19.35 -2.29
C LEU A 78 3.25 -20.23 -3.41
N GLU A 79 3.53 -19.88 -4.67
CA GLU A 79 3.16 -20.69 -5.83
C GLU A 79 3.88 -22.05 -5.85
N MET A 80 5.17 -22.08 -5.47
CA MET A 80 5.90 -23.34 -5.28
C MET A 80 5.23 -24.23 -4.22
N ARG A 81 4.92 -23.66 -3.05
CA ARG A 81 4.27 -24.39 -1.95
C ARG A 81 2.88 -24.87 -2.31
N LYS A 82 2.10 -24.05 -3.01
CA LYS A 82 0.78 -24.43 -3.53
C LYS A 82 0.89 -25.63 -4.47
N ARG A 83 1.86 -25.62 -5.40
CA ARG A 83 2.10 -26.76 -6.30
C ARG A 83 2.54 -28.02 -5.57
N GLU A 84 3.40 -27.90 -4.56
CA GLU A 84 3.78 -29.04 -3.71
C GLU A 84 2.57 -29.63 -2.98
N LEU A 85 1.75 -28.78 -2.36
CA LEU A 85 0.54 -29.21 -1.66
C LEU A 85 -0.46 -29.88 -2.61
N GLN A 86 -0.65 -29.32 -3.81
CA GLN A 86 -1.49 -29.94 -4.83
C GLN A 86 -1.01 -31.33 -5.23
N LYS A 87 0.32 -31.52 -5.39
CA LYS A 87 0.89 -32.85 -5.66
C LYS A 87 0.64 -33.83 -4.51
N ILE A 88 0.78 -33.37 -3.27
CA ILE A 88 0.51 -34.22 -2.10
C ILE A 88 -0.96 -34.62 -2.06
N ILE A 89 -1.87 -33.68 -2.32
CA ILE A 89 -3.31 -33.95 -2.38
C ILE A 89 -3.63 -34.96 -3.49
N SER A 90 -3.07 -34.80 -4.69
CA SER A 90 -3.30 -35.77 -5.77
C SER A 90 -2.79 -37.17 -5.42
N LEU A 91 -1.63 -37.27 -4.78
CA LEU A 91 -1.10 -38.56 -4.32
C LEU A 91 -1.98 -39.18 -3.22
N ALA A 92 -2.49 -38.36 -2.31
CA ALA A 92 -3.42 -38.82 -1.28
C ALA A 92 -4.75 -39.30 -1.88
N GLU A 93 -5.29 -38.60 -2.89
CA GLU A 93 -6.48 -39.05 -3.61
C GLU A 93 -6.25 -40.37 -4.34
N GLU A 94 -5.10 -40.53 -5.01
CA GLU A 94 -4.74 -41.77 -5.70
C GLU A 94 -4.59 -42.93 -4.71
N TYR A 95 -3.98 -42.67 -3.55
CA TYR A 95 -3.88 -43.65 -2.46
C TYR A 95 -5.26 -44.01 -1.88
N CYS A 96 -6.14 -43.03 -1.67
CA CYS A 96 -7.50 -43.25 -1.20
C CYS A 96 -8.35 -44.05 -2.18
N ARG A 97 -8.10 -43.92 -3.49
CA ARG A 97 -8.75 -44.73 -4.54
C ARG A 97 -8.08 -46.10 -4.73
N SER A 98 -6.97 -46.37 -4.06
CA SER A 98 -6.28 -47.66 -4.20
C SER A 98 -7.13 -48.80 -3.60
N PRO A 99 -7.24 -49.95 -4.30
CA PRO A 99 -8.00 -51.10 -3.80
C PRO A 99 -7.54 -51.61 -2.44
N ARG A 100 -6.23 -51.47 -2.14
CA ARG A 100 -5.64 -51.87 -0.86
C ARG A 100 -6.14 -51.00 0.30
N PHE A 101 -6.27 -49.69 0.10
CA PHE A 101 -6.78 -48.78 1.13
C PHE A 101 -8.28 -48.96 1.39
N LEU A 102 -9.08 -49.09 0.33
CA LEU A 102 -10.51 -49.43 0.42
C LEU A 102 -10.74 -50.74 1.20
N ARG A 103 -9.96 -51.78 0.88
CA ARG A 103 -9.99 -53.06 1.62
C ARG A 103 -9.57 -52.88 3.08
N HIS A 104 -8.54 -52.10 3.36
CA HIS A 104 -8.12 -51.82 4.74
C HIS A 104 -9.21 -51.12 5.56
N ILE A 105 -9.90 -50.12 5.00
CA ILE A 105 -11.04 -49.46 5.64
C ILE A 105 -12.18 -50.44 5.93
N ILE A 106 -12.50 -51.31 4.96
CA ILE A 106 -13.57 -52.31 5.10
C ILE A 106 -13.23 -53.33 6.20
N ILE A 107 -12.00 -53.86 6.20
CA ILE A 107 -11.53 -54.83 7.22
C ILE A 107 -11.49 -54.19 8.60
N GLN A 108 -10.94 -52.98 8.73
CA GLN A 108 -10.87 -52.29 10.01
C GLN A 108 -12.25 -51.91 10.54
N GLY A 109 -13.15 -51.48 9.65
CA GLY A 109 -14.53 -51.17 10.00
C GLY A 109 -15.33 -52.40 10.44
N ARG A 110 -15.09 -53.56 9.81
CA ARG A 110 -15.64 -54.85 10.23
C ARG A 110 -15.11 -55.27 11.61
N ASN A 111 -13.81 -55.13 11.85
CA ASN A 111 -13.18 -55.41 13.15
C ASN A 111 -13.67 -54.47 14.26
N SER A 112 -14.12 -53.27 13.90
CA SER A 112 -14.70 -52.28 14.82
C SER A 112 -16.22 -52.49 15.05
N GLY A 113 -16.83 -53.52 14.46
CA GLY A 113 -18.23 -53.90 14.69
C GLY A 113 -19.27 -53.20 13.80
N LYS A 114 -18.88 -52.50 12.72
CA LYS A 114 -19.82 -51.83 11.81
C LYS A 114 -20.59 -52.83 10.93
N SER A 115 -21.83 -52.50 10.59
CA SER A 115 -22.66 -53.30 9.68
C SER A 115 -22.19 -53.16 8.23
N ILE A 116 -22.47 -54.17 7.40
CA ILE A 116 -22.03 -54.20 5.99
C ILE A 116 -22.66 -53.04 5.20
N GLU A 117 -23.90 -52.64 5.54
CA GLU A 117 -24.59 -51.48 4.95
C GLU A 117 -23.90 -50.15 5.29
N GLU A 118 -23.40 -49.98 6.51
CA GLU A 118 -22.65 -48.78 6.93
C GLU A 118 -21.28 -48.71 6.26
N LEU A 119 -20.64 -49.86 6.03
CA LEU A 119 -19.37 -49.96 5.31
C LEU A 119 -19.53 -49.65 3.82
N ALA A 120 -20.58 -50.18 3.19
CA ALA A 120 -20.94 -49.88 1.80
C ALA A 120 -21.20 -48.37 1.59
N LYS A 121 -21.97 -47.75 2.50
CA LYS A 121 -22.31 -46.33 2.44
C LYS A 121 -21.11 -45.40 2.68
N SER A 122 -20.15 -45.80 3.52
CA SER A 122 -18.97 -44.98 3.84
C SER A 122 -17.82 -45.13 2.83
N ALA A 123 -17.69 -46.29 2.19
CA ALA A 123 -16.71 -46.54 1.13
C ALA A 123 -17.23 -46.19 -0.27
N GLY A 124 -18.53 -45.93 -0.44
CA GLY A 124 -19.15 -45.63 -1.74
C GLY A 124 -19.28 -46.86 -2.64
N LEU A 125 -19.37 -48.05 -2.06
CA LEU A 125 -19.46 -49.35 -2.74
C LEU A 125 -20.84 -49.98 -2.54
N THR A 126 -21.20 -50.94 -3.37
CA THR A 126 -22.42 -51.76 -3.19
C THR A 126 -22.22 -52.81 -2.09
N ILE A 127 -23.32 -53.30 -1.52
CA ILE A 127 -23.30 -54.30 -0.43
C ILE A 127 -22.57 -55.57 -0.89
N ASP A 128 -22.87 -56.04 -2.11
CA ASP A 128 -22.26 -57.23 -2.72
C ASP A 128 -20.74 -57.06 -2.95
N GLU A 129 -20.28 -55.87 -3.31
CA GLU A 129 -18.85 -55.58 -3.50
C GLU A 129 -18.08 -55.61 -2.18
N VAL A 130 -18.69 -55.16 -1.08
CA VAL A 130 -18.08 -55.21 0.26
C VAL A 130 -17.96 -56.65 0.74
N GLU A 131 -18.98 -57.48 0.49
CA GLU A 131 -18.97 -58.91 0.84
C GLU A 131 -17.88 -59.66 0.05
N LEU A 132 -17.76 -59.40 -1.25
CA LEU A 132 -16.73 -59.97 -2.12
C LEU A 132 -15.30 -59.62 -1.67
N ILE A 133 -15.08 -58.41 -1.15
CA ILE A 133 -13.76 -57.95 -0.65
C ILE A 133 -13.39 -58.65 0.67
N LEU A 134 -14.38 -58.96 1.51
CA LEU A 134 -14.19 -59.66 2.79
C LEU A 134 -13.97 -61.17 2.60
N GLU A 135 -14.54 -61.77 1.56
CA GLU A 135 -14.39 -63.19 1.24
C GLU A 135 -13.02 -63.54 0.62
N ARG A 136 -12.28 -62.56 0.08
CA ARG A 136 -10.99 -62.80 -0.58
C ARG A 136 -9.84 -62.79 0.44
N PRO A 137 -9.10 -63.91 0.65
CA PRO A 137 -7.94 -63.96 1.55
C PRO A 137 -6.75 -63.14 1.00
N GLU A 138 -5.88 -62.65 1.89
CA GLU A 138 -4.68 -61.86 1.53
C GLU A 138 -3.67 -62.70 0.73
N ASP A 139 -3.17 -62.14 -0.38
CA ASP A 139 -1.88 -62.52 -1.00
C ASP A 139 -0.79 -61.52 -0.56
#